data_AF-A0A7X7WJD3-F1
#
_entry.id   AF-A0A7X7WJD3-F1
#
_cell.length_a   1.000
_cell.length_b   1.000
_cell.length_c   1.000
_cell.angle_alpha   90.00
_cell.angle_beta   90.00
_cell.angle_gamma   90.00
#
_symmetry.space_group_name_H-M   'P 1'
#
loop_
_entity.id
_entity.type
_entity.pdbx_description
1 polymer ?
#
loop_
_entity_poly.entity_id
_entity_poly.type
_entity_poly.pdbx_seq_one_letter_code
_entity_poly.pdbx_strand_id
1 'polypeptide(L)'
;SIPLAPFDIVDKGKAIIKEYPMTVVDFWGRRIPAGGGGYFRLYPDFLINRNFRKVNAENRPVIVYLHPWEFDPEQPRVKGAGFGNTFRHYYNLKNTAGKLDNLLNSFKFGPFIDWL
;
A
#
# COMPACT_ATOMS: atom_id res chain seq x y z
N SER A 1 -8.04 -16.76 -0.20
CA SER A 1 -6.82 -16.15 0.36
C SER A 1 -6.44 -14.94 -0.48
N ILE A 2 -5.77 -13.91 0.05
CA ILE A 2 -5.50 -12.66 -0.69
C ILE A 2 -4.48 -12.91 -1.82
N PRO A 3 -4.80 -12.76 -3.11
CA PRO A 3 -3.87 -13.11 -4.21
C PRO A 3 -2.52 -12.37 -4.09
N LEU A 4 -1.43 -13.06 -4.44
CA LEU A 4 -0.07 -12.52 -4.34
C LEU A 4 0.48 -11.98 -5.67
N ALA A 5 -0.11 -12.43 -6.78
CA ALA A 5 0.28 -12.11 -8.14
C ALA A 5 -0.96 -11.77 -8.97
N PRO A 6 -0.79 -11.09 -10.12
CA PRO A 6 -1.88 -10.82 -11.03
C PRO A 6 -2.59 -12.09 -11.48
N PHE A 7 -3.90 -12.02 -11.68
CA PHE A 7 -4.71 -13.16 -12.10
C PHE A 7 -5.89 -12.70 -12.96
N ASP A 8 -6.39 -13.62 -13.79
CA ASP A 8 -7.54 -13.35 -14.65
C ASP A 8 -8.84 -13.77 -13.95
N ILE A 9 -9.84 -12.90 -13.98
CA ILE A 9 -11.23 -13.28 -13.78
C ILE A 9 -11.72 -13.91 -15.06
N VAL A 10 -12.26 -15.12 -14.94
CA VAL A 10 -12.72 -15.95 -16.06
C VAL A 10 -14.23 -16.07 -16.03
N ASP A 11 -14.88 -15.79 -17.16
CA ASP A 11 -16.29 -16.10 -17.40
C ASP A 11 -16.42 -17.05 -18.61
N LYS A 12 -17.16 -18.15 -18.44
CA LYS A 12 -17.35 -19.21 -19.45
C LYS A 12 -16.05 -19.68 -20.14
N GLY A 13 -14.97 -19.77 -19.38
CA GLY A 13 -13.66 -20.22 -19.88
C GLY A 13 -12.87 -19.14 -20.64
N LYS A 14 -13.30 -17.88 -20.64
CA LYS A 14 -12.57 -16.76 -21.22
C LYS A 14 -12.16 -15.76 -20.12
N ALA A 15 -10.92 -15.31 -20.15
CA ALA A 15 -10.47 -14.20 -19.32
C ALA A 15 -11.21 -12.91 -19.74
N ILE A 16 -11.86 -12.25 -18.78
CA ILE A 16 -12.63 -11.03 -19.02
C ILE A 16 -12.02 -9.80 -18.35
N ILE A 17 -11.30 -9.98 -17.24
CA ILE A 17 -10.66 -8.90 -16.48
C ILE A 17 -9.35 -9.43 -15.90
N LYS A 18 -8.27 -8.66 -16.01
CA LYS A 18 -7.01 -8.94 -15.32
C LYS A 18 -6.92 -8.11 -14.05
N GLU A 19 -6.82 -8.76 -12.89
CA GLU A 19 -6.72 -8.12 -11.59
C GLU A 19 -5.29 -8.08 -11.07
N TYR A 20 -4.95 -6.96 -10.44
CA TYR A 20 -3.66 -6.74 -9.80
C TYR A 20 -3.89 -6.52 -8.29
N PRO A 21 -3.57 -7.52 -7.45
CA PRO A 21 -3.89 -7.43 -6.03
C PRO A 21 -3.02 -6.40 -5.31
N MET A 22 -3.60 -5.75 -4.30
CA MET A 22 -2.83 -4.87 -3.42
C MET A 22 -1.67 -5.60 -2.76
N THR A 23 -0.54 -4.91 -2.60
CA THR A 23 0.66 -5.52 -2.02
C THR A 23 0.41 -5.95 -0.58
N VAL A 24 0.69 -7.23 -0.34
CA VAL A 24 0.71 -7.85 0.99
C VAL A 24 2.02 -8.60 1.20
N VAL A 25 2.45 -8.65 2.45
CA VAL A 25 3.58 -9.48 2.90
C VAL A 25 3.09 -10.60 3.79
N ASP A 26 3.66 -11.79 3.63
CA ASP A 26 3.44 -12.88 4.57
C ASP A 26 4.26 -12.64 5.85
N PHE A 27 3.56 -12.58 6.98
CA PHE A 27 4.10 -12.46 8.31
C PHE A 27 3.42 -13.50 9.21
N TRP A 28 4.19 -14.49 9.68
CA TRP A 28 3.71 -15.55 10.57
C TRP A 28 2.47 -16.29 10.02
N GLY A 29 2.52 -16.63 8.73
CA GLY A 29 1.42 -17.33 8.04
C GLY A 29 0.18 -16.47 7.77
N ARG A 30 0.25 -15.16 8.02
CA ARG A 30 -0.82 -14.20 7.73
C ARG A 30 -0.36 -13.17 6.72
N ARG A 31 -1.23 -12.87 5.75
CA ARG A 31 -1.01 -11.80 4.76
C ARG A 31 -1.38 -10.46 5.39
N ILE A 32 -0.38 -9.60 5.57
CA ILE A 32 -0.54 -8.26 6.14
C ILE A 32 -0.44 -7.23 5.02
N PRO A 33 -1.31 -6.20 5.00
CA PRO A 33 -1.23 -5.12 4.03
C PRO A 33 0.11 -4.39 4.06
N ALA A 34 0.69 -4.16 2.89
CA ALA A 34 1.88 -3.34 2.71
C ALA A 34 1.72 -2.29 1.61
N GLY A 35 0.72 -2.41 0.73
CA GLY A 35 0.52 -1.55 -0.44
C GLY A 35 0.06 -0.12 -0.19
N GLY A 36 0.28 0.43 1.01
CA GLY A 36 0.10 1.84 1.28
C GLY A 36 -1.20 2.23 2.00
N GLY A 37 -1.78 3.36 1.62
CA GLY A 37 -2.92 4.00 2.26
C GLY A 37 -2.68 4.31 3.74
N GLY A 38 -3.68 4.06 4.58
CA GLY A 38 -3.55 4.20 6.04
C GLY A 38 -2.35 3.42 6.63
N TYR A 39 -1.95 2.30 6.04
CA TYR A 39 -0.78 1.53 6.49
C TYR A 39 0.54 2.25 6.19
N PHE A 40 0.64 3.01 5.09
CA PHE A 40 1.81 3.84 4.80
C PHE A 40 2.04 4.89 5.90
N ARG A 41 0.95 5.49 6.37
CA ARG A 41 0.98 6.47 7.45
C ARG A 41 1.34 5.83 8.79
N LEU A 42 0.75 4.67 9.10
CA LEU A 42 0.95 3.94 10.35
C LEU A 42 2.35 3.31 10.46
N TYR A 43 2.87 2.71 9.39
CA TYR A 43 4.13 1.97 9.43
C TYR A 43 5.35 2.89 9.44
N PRO A 44 6.38 2.58 10.24
CA PRO A 44 7.67 3.26 10.14
C PRO A 44 8.28 3.09 8.74
N ASP A 45 9.07 4.09 8.32
CA ASP A 45 9.69 4.12 7.00
C ASP A 45 10.58 2.89 6.70
N PHE A 46 11.36 2.45 7.70
CA PHE A 46 12.19 1.26 7.56
C PHE A 46 11.37 -0.01 7.29
N LEU A 47 10.15 -0.09 7.84
CA LEU A 47 9.28 -1.26 7.68
C LEU A 47 8.67 -1.29 6.28
N ILE A 48 8.28 -0.14 5.74
CA ILE A 48 7.83 0.00 4.36
C ILE A 48 8.94 -0.48 3.41
N ASN A 49 10.15 0.06 3.57
CA ASN A 49 11.31 -0.33 2.76
C ASN A 49 11.62 -1.82 2.85
N ARG A 50 11.63 -2.38 4.07
CA ARG A 50 11.84 -3.82 4.29
C ARG A 50 10.79 -4.66 3.57
N ASN A 51 9.52 -4.30 3.71
CA ASN A 51 8.41 -5.04 3.10
C ASN A 51 8.48 -5.00 1.57
N PHE A 52 8.79 -3.85 0.98
CA PHE A 52 8.86 -3.72 -0.48
C PHE A 52 10.05 -4.46 -1.07
N ARG A 53 11.21 -4.40 -0.39
CA ARG A 53 12.37 -5.22 -0.78
C ARG A 53 12.06 -6.71 -0.69
N LYS A 54 11.32 -7.14 0.33
CA LYS A 54 10.86 -8.54 0.44
C LYS A 54 9.97 -8.93 -0.73
N VAL A 55 8.97 -8.13 -1.07
CA VAL A 55 8.05 -8.41 -2.20
C VAL A 55 8.80 -8.43 -3.53
N ASN A 56 9.70 -7.48 -3.77
CA ASN A 56 10.53 -7.47 -4.98
C ASN A 56 11.45 -8.71 -5.06
N ALA A 57 12.01 -9.17 -3.93
CA ALA A 57 12.81 -10.40 -3.88
C ALA A 57 11.99 -11.67 -4.17
N GLU A 58 10.67 -11.62 -3.99
CA GLU A 58 9.73 -12.66 -4.40
C GLU A 58 9.31 -12.53 -5.88
N ASN A 59 9.94 -11.64 -6.67
CA ASN A 59 9.62 -11.33 -8.07
C ASN A 59 8.16 -10.89 -8.30
N ARG A 60 7.58 -10.22 -7.30
CA ARG A 60 6.20 -9.70 -7.37
C ARG A 60 6.24 -8.18 -7.51
N PRO A 61 5.33 -7.57 -8.27
CA PRO A 61 5.22 -6.12 -8.32
C PRO A 61 4.72 -5.57 -6.97
N VAL A 62 5.24 -4.39 -6.60
CA VAL A 62 4.70 -3.60 -5.50
C VAL A 62 3.73 -2.57 -6.07
N ILE A 63 2.51 -2.56 -5.55
CA ILE A 63 1.44 -1.61 -5.85
C ILE A 63 1.22 -0.79 -4.60
N VAL A 64 1.42 0.52 -4.74
CA VAL A 64 1.20 1.51 -3.69
C VAL A 64 0.03 2.39 -4.09
N TYR A 65 -0.96 2.52 -3.21
CA TYR A 65 -2.02 3.53 -3.34
C TYR A 65 -1.92 4.50 -2.17
N LEU A 66 -2.20 5.77 -2.42
CA LEU A 66 -2.13 6.83 -1.42
C LEU A 66 -3.31 7.80 -1.63
N HIS A 67 -3.91 8.26 -0.55
CA HIS A 67 -4.96 9.26 -0.60
C HIS A 67 -4.37 10.66 -0.40
N PRO A 68 -4.88 11.71 -1.07
CA PRO A 68 -4.48 13.09 -0.78
C PRO A 68 -4.60 13.46 0.71
N TRP A 69 -5.63 12.95 1.38
CA TRP A 69 -5.87 13.10 2.83
C TRP A 69 -4.75 12.55 3.73
N GLU A 70 -3.86 11.71 3.21
CA GLU A 70 -2.71 11.20 3.97
C GLU A 70 -1.55 12.20 4.06
N PHE A 71 -1.59 13.25 3.23
CA PHE A 71 -0.60 14.31 3.11
C PHE A 71 -1.14 15.69 3.53
N ASP A 72 -2.31 15.74 4.16
CA ASP A 72 -2.92 16.97 4.63
C ASP A 72 -2.93 17.03 6.17
N PRO A 73 -1.90 17.64 6.80
CA PRO A 73 -1.85 17.83 8.25
C PRO A 73 -2.94 18.76 8.79
N GLU A 74 -3.44 19.66 7.94
CA GLU A 74 -4.40 20.73 8.30
C GLU A 74 -5.85 20.32 8.01
N GLN A 75 -6.06 19.06 7.64
CA GLN A 75 -7.37 18.53 7.34
C GLN A 75 -8.37 18.72 8.51
N PRO A 76 -9.67 18.95 8.22
CA PRO A 76 -10.69 19.11 9.24
C PRO A 76 -10.76 17.94 10.24
N ARG A 77 -10.92 18.28 11.52
CA ARG A 77 -11.05 17.31 12.61
C ARG A 77 -12.51 16.94 12.84
N VAL A 78 -12.85 15.66 12.64
CA VAL A 78 -14.19 15.12 12.89
C VAL A 78 -14.37 14.90 14.38
N LYS A 79 -15.29 15.64 15.01
CA LYS A 79 -15.65 15.48 16.42
C LYS A 79 -16.52 14.23 16.60
N GLY A 80 -16.38 13.54 17.74
CA GLY A 80 -17.21 12.37 18.08
C GLY A 80 -16.86 11.07 17.34
N ALA A 81 -15.78 11.01 16.55
CA ALA A 81 -15.41 9.83 15.77
C ALA A 81 -14.91 8.61 16.60
N GLY A 82 -14.62 8.81 17.89
CA GLY A 82 -14.02 7.79 18.75
C GLY A 82 -12.52 7.62 18.54
N PHE A 83 -11.81 7.19 19.59
CA PHE A 83 -10.35 7.19 19.64
C PHE A 83 -9.69 6.41 18.49
N GLY A 84 -10.20 5.22 18.16
CA GLY A 84 -9.62 4.38 17.10
C GLY A 84 -9.69 5.03 15.71
N ASN A 85 -10.82 5.67 15.37
CA ASN A 85 -10.95 6.35 14.09
C ASN A 85 -10.14 7.64 14.06
N THR A 86 -10.15 8.43 15.14
CA THR A 86 -9.32 9.62 15.28
C THR A 86 -7.84 9.29 15.10
N PHE A 87 -7.35 8.23 15.76
CA PHE A 87 -5.97 7.78 15.61
C PHE A 87 -5.66 7.40 14.15
N ARG A 88 -6.49 6.55 13.53
CA ARG A 88 -6.27 6.10 12.16
C ARG A 88 -6.21 7.25 11.17
N HIS A 89 -7.04 8.28 11.31
CA HIS A 89 -7.10 9.41 10.37
C HIS A 89 -5.95 10.39 10.55
N TYR A 90 -5.55 10.67 11.79
CA TYR A 90 -4.69 11.81 12.07
C TYR A 90 -3.27 11.48 12.54
N TYR A 91 -2.98 10.21 12.84
CA TYR A 91 -1.65 9.80 13.26
C TYR A 91 -0.62 10.09 12.16
N ASN A 92 0.51 10.70 12.51
CA ASN A 92 1.69 10.83 11.64
C ASN A 92 1.50 11.55 10.28
N LEU A 93 0.47 12.40 10.13
CA LEU A 93 0.23 13.17 8.90
C LEU A 93 1.43 14.04 8.47
N LYS A 94 2.10 14.68 9.43
CA LYS A 94 3.24 15.59 9.18
C LYS A 94 4.45 14.91 8.52
N ASN A 95 4.63 13.61 8.76
CA ASN A 95 5.80 12.88 8.27
C ASN A 95 5.48 12.02 7.03
N THR A 96 4.21 11.90 6.62
CA THR A 96 3.83 11.03 5.50
C THR A 96 4.49 11.48 4.20
N ALA A 97 4.57 12.79 3.94
CA ALA A 97 5.22 13.33 2.75
C ALA A 97 6.70 12.93 2.66
N GLY A 98 7.47 13.11 3.74
CA GLY A 98 8.89 12.71 3.76
C GLY A 98 9.09 11.20 3.60
N LYS A 99 8.15 10.36 4.04
CA LYS A 99 8.19 8.91 3.74
C LYS A 99 7.99 8.63 2.25
N LEU A 100 7.11 9.38 1.59
CA LEU A 100 6.91 9.25 0.15
C LEU A 100 8.20 9.65 -0.59
N ASP A 101 8.84 10.74 -0.20
CA ASP A 101 10.13 11.15 -0.77
C ASP A 101 11.19 10.06 -0.58
N ASN A 102 11.31 9.49 0.62
CA ASN A 102 12.23 8.39 0.87
C ASN A 102 11.93 7.17 0.00
N LEU A 103 10.65 6.82 -0.14
CA LEU A 103 10.20 5.71 -0.97
C LEU A 103 10.60 5.93 -2.44
N LEU A 104 10.29 7.12 -2.98
CA LEU A 104 10.58 7.47 -4.38
C LEU A 104 12.08 7.44 -4.68
N ASN A 105 12.92 7.79 -3.70
CA ASN A 105 14.38 7.74 -3.83
C ASN A 105 14.97 6.33 -3.61
N SER A 106 14.24 5.42 -2.94
CA SER A 106 14.76 4.10 -2.55
C SER A 106 14.53 3.01 -3.60
N PHE A 107 13.66 3.23 -4.58
CA PHE A 107 13.24 2.22 -5.55
C PHE A 107 13.23 2.77 -6.97
N LYS A 108 13.40 1.87 -7.94
CA LYS A 108 13.17 2.17 -9.36
C LYS A 108 11.72 1.88 -9.69
N PHE A 109 11.05 2.85 -10.28
CA PHE A 109 9.68 2.72 -10.75
C PHE A 109 9.68 2.54 -12.27
N GLY A 110 8.73 1.76 -12.76
CA GLY A 110 8.48 1.56 -14.18
C GLY A 110 7.01 1.85 -14.51
N PRO A 111 6.67 2.01 -15.79
CA PRO A 111 5.29 2.07 -16.23
C PRO A 111 4.49 0.85 -15.75
N PHE A 112 3.26 1.08 -15.29
CA PHE A 112 2.36 -0.01 -14.90
C PHE A 112 2.03 -0.93 -16.10
N ILE A 113 2.04 -0.37 -17.32
CA ILE A 113 1.78 -1.11 -18.56
C ILE A 113 2.78 -2.22 -18.86
N ASP A 114 4.02 -2.13 -18.35
CA ASP A 114 5.04 -3.18 -18.52
C ASP A 114 4.66 -4.47 -17.77
N TRP A 115 3.64 -4.41 -16.91
CA TRP A 115 3.10 -5.53 -16.15
C TRP A 115 1.73 -6.03 -16.66
N LEU A 116 1.15 -5.40 -17.70
CA LEU A 116 -0.10 -5.82 -18.33
C LEU A 116 0.06 -7.11 -19.14
#